data_AF-A0A7X7P6I1-F1
#
_entry.id   AF-A0A7X7P6I1-F1
#
_cell.length_a   1.000
_cell.length_b   1.000
_cell.length_c   1.000
_cell.angle_alpha   90.00
_cell.angle_beta   90.00
_cell.angle_gamma   90.00
#
_symmetry.space_group_name_H-M   'P 1'
#
loop_
_entity.id
_entity.type
_entity.pdbx_description
1 polymer ?
#
loop_
_entity_poly.entity_id
_entity_poly.type
_entity_poly.pdbx_seq_one_letter_code
_entity_poly.pdbx_strand_id
1 'polypeptide(L)'
;MHFLSNSNHWVTESEFVSSTGVISKANGESKVEIFKDYISNKSYVFIDGKPMKNDYEIHKTSENRFTYRSKNPDLGVQTGTFDIDRDTIYSRFVVEKTKLHGFEIIVRKGDECFARGALYSDDELINTWSATIKKREKREIKVRRALLEDKNDWLYLVKEVEPLFGKMIGVPEFEEEIKIAVQKGLVFCAEDLSSKRIAGVIVIDKEENSIEWLAVSEDLKRQGIGRILVEYAINELDSKRDMKVQTFSKDVEAGIPARNLYQAFGFEDQKEMGKNPAGVETVLMIKKQNTSLI
;
A
#
# COMPACT_ATOMS: atom_id res chain seq x y z
N MET A 1 19.22 -16.53 -2.51
CA MET A 1 18.02 -15.79 -2.04
C MET A 1 16.90 -16.20 -2.96
N HIS A 2 15.83 -16.77 -2.42
CA HIS A 2 14.67 -17.25 -3.16
C HIS A 2 13.48 -16.29 -2.98
N PHE A 3 12.34 -16.60 -3.61
CA PHE A 3 11.14 -15.76 -3.60
C PHE A 3 10.60 -15.48 -2.17
N LEU A 4 10.61 -16.50 -1.31
CA LEU A 4 10.14 -16.41 0.08
C LEU A 4 11.18 -15.92 1.10
N SER A 5 12.39 -15.49 0.67
CA SER A 5 13.46 -15.14 1.61
C SER A 5 13.26 -13.83 2.37
N ASN A 6 12.43 -12.91 1.86
CA ASN A 6 12.24 -11.58 2.45
C ASN A 6 10.81 -11.08 2.21
N SER A 7 10.27 -10.32 3.15
CA SER A 7 9.00 -9.61 2.97
C SER A 7 9.11 -8.62 1.80
N ASN A 8 8.29 -8.81 0.78
CA ASN A 8 8.30 -8.02 -0.44
C ASN A 8 6.91 -8.00 -1.08
N HIS A 9 6.67 -6.96 -1.86
CA HIS A 9 5.53 -6.88 -2.76
C HIS A 9 6.02 -7.11 -4.18
N TRP A 10 5.35 -7.98 -4.91
CA TRP A 10 5.69 -8.38 -6.26
C TRP A 10 4.49 -8.14 -7.18
N VAL A 11 4.76 -7.70 -8.41
CA VAL A 11 3.80 -7.61 -9.51
C VAL A 11 4.05 -8.80 -10.44
N THR A 12 2.97 -9.45 -10.87
CA THR A 12 3.05 -10.68 -11.67
C THR A 12 2.41 -10.47 -13.03
N GLU A 13 3.11 -10.85 -14.08
CA GLU A 13 2.57 -11.08 -15.42
C GLU A 13 2.60 -12.58 -15.68
N SER A 14 1.48 -13.17 -16.09
CA SER A 14 1.37 -14.62 -16.21
C SER A 14 0.63 -15.04 -17.47
N GLU A 15 0.95 -16.24 -17.92
CA GLU A 15 0.28 -16.93 -19.02
C GLU A 15 -0.15 -18.31 -18.54
N PHE A 16 -1.43 -18.63 -18.74
CA PHE A 16 -2.03 -19.92 -18.45
C PHE A 16 -2.40 -20.59 -19.77
N VAL A 17 -2.03 -21.85 -19.93
CA VAL A 17 -2.28 -22.63 -21.15
C VAL A 17 -3.11 -23.85 -20.79
N SER A 18 -4.33 -23.95 -21.34
CA SER A 18 -5.17 -25.14 -21.16
C SER A 18 -4.56 -26.37 -21.81
N SER A 19 -5.06 -27.56 -21.47
CA SER A 19 -4.71 -28.81 -22.16
C SER A 19 -5.00 -28.80 -23.66
N THR A 20 -5.89 -27.93 -24.13
CA THR A 20 -6.23 -27.72 -25.55
C THR A 20 -5.39 -26.63 -26.23
N GLY A 21 -4.46 -25.99 -25.50
CA GLY A 21 -3.58 -24.95 -26.03
C GLY A 21 -4.19 -23.54 -26.05
N VAL A 22 -5.34 -23.33 -25.41
CA VAL A 22 -5.92 -21.99 -25.27
C VAL A 22 -5.10 -21.20 -24.25
N ILE A 23 -4.70 -20.00 -24.64
CA ILE A 23 -3.85 -19.13 -23.84
C ILE A 23 -4.69 -18.03 -23.18
N SER A 24 -4.56 -17.91 -21.86
CA SER A 24 -5.13 -16.82 -21.06
C SER A 24 -4.01 -16.05 -20.38
N LYS A 25 -3.95 -14.74 -20.61
CA LYS A 25 -2.98 -13.84 -19.95
C LYS A 25 -3.57 -13.27 -18.68
N ALA A 26 -2.71 -13.05 -17.69
CA ALA A 26 -3.10 -12.55 -16.39
C ALA A 26 -2.11 -11.52 -15.86
N ASN A 27 -2.61 -10.55 -15.12
CA ASN A 27 -1.80 -9.63 -14.32
C ASN A 27 -2.24 -9.70 -12.88
N GLY A 28 -1.31 -9.55 -11.95
CA GLY A 28 -1.57 -9.80 -10.55
C GLY A 28 -0.50 -9.28 -9.64
N GLU A 29 -0.62 -9.65 -8.38
CA GLU A 29 0.35 -9.29 -7.35
C GLU A 29 0.52 -10.45 -6.37
N SER A 30 1.69 -10.48 -5.74
CA SER A 30 1.97 -11.33 -4.59
C SER A 30 2.63 -10.50 -3.49
N LYS A 31 2.09 -10.60 -2.28
CA LYS A 31 2.62 -9.93 -1.09
C LYS A 31 3.11 -10.98 -0.10
N VAL A 32 4.44 -11.08 0.00
CA VAL A 32 5.13 -11.96 0.95
C VAL A 32 5.40 -11.17 2.23
N GLU A 33 4.98 -11.70 3.37
CA GLU A 33 5.21 -11.14 4.70
C GLU A 33 5.74 -12.23 5.62
N ILE A 34 6.95 -12.04 6.17
CA ILE A 34 7.58 -12.95 7.11
C ILE A 34 7.23 -12.53 8.53
N PHE A 35 6.53 -13.40 9.24
CA PHE A 35 6.26 -13.28 10.67
C PHE A 35 7.21 -14.19 11.46
N LYS A 36 7.16 -14.10 12.79
CA LYS A 36 8.01 -14.91 13.68
C LYS A 36 7.82 -16.41 13.44
N ASP A 37 6.57 -16.86 13.30
CA ASP A 37 6.22 -18.28 13.31
C ASP A 37 5.76 -18.83 11.94
N TYR A 38 5.50 -17.95 10.98
CA TYR A 38 5.01 -18.31 9.65
C TYR A 38 5.32 -17.23 8.61
N ILE A 39 5.19 -17.57 7.34
CA ILE A 39 5.25 -16.66 6.21
C ILE A 39 3.85 -16.62 5.58
N SER A 40 3.33 -15.41 5.39
CA SER A 40 2.12 -15.17 4.61
C SER A 40 2.50 -14.84 3.18
N ASN A 41 1.83 -15.44 2.20
CA ASN A 41 1.84 -14.94 0.83
C ASN A 41 0.41 -14.75 0.36
N LYS A 42 -0.04 -13.50 0.23
CA LYS A 42 -1.34 -13.19 -0.36
C LYS A 42 -1.11 -12.87 -1.82
N SER A 43 -1.69 -13.68 -2.70
CA SER A 43 -1.52 -13.52 -4.13
C SER A 43 -2.84 -13.53 -4.87
N TYR A 44 -2.90 -12.78 -5.97
CA TYR A 44 -4.03 -12.82 -6.89
C TYR A 44 -3.57 -12.54 -8.30
N VAL A 45 -4.32 -13.03 -9.28
CA VAL A 45 -4.21 -12.67 -10.69
C VAL A 45 -5.60 -12.38 -11.25
N PHE A 46 -5.69 -11.48 -12.22
CA PHE A 46 -6.90 -11.23 -12.98
C PHE A 46 -6.84 -11.97 -14.31
N ILE A 47 -7.76 -12.91 -14.52
CA ILE A 47 -7.98 -13.58 -15.81
C ILE A 47 -9.37 -13.20 -16.29
N ASP A 48 -9.48 -12.67 -17.50
CA ASP A 48 -10.76 -12.27 -18.12
C ASP A 48 -11.63 -11.39 -17.19
N GLY A 49 -10.98 -10.46 -16.48
CA GLY A 49 -11.63 -9.54 -15.53
C GLY A 49 -12.04 -10.17 -14.19
N LYS A 50 -11.80 -11.46 -13.97
CA LYS A 50 -12.10 -12.15 -12.71
C LYS A 50 -10.84 -12.36 -11.87
N PRO A 51 -10.86 -12.00 -10.58
CA PRO A 51 -9.72 -12.24 -9.70
C PRO A 51 -9.70 -13.71 -9.24
N MET A 52 -8.61 -14.41 -9.54
CA MET A 52 -8.28 -15.69 -8.91
C MET A 52 -7.30 -15.42 -7.78
N LYS A 53 -7.63 -15.85 -6.56
CA LYS A 53 -6.82 -15.62 -5.36
C LYS A 53 -6.16 -16.90 -4.88
N ASN A 54 -4.97 -16.75 -4.30
CA ASN A 54 -4.31 -17.81 -3.56
C ASN A 54 -3.62 -17.22 -2.32
N ASP A 55 -4.21 -17.48 -1.16
CA ASP A 55 -3.72 -16.97 0.13
C ASP A 55 -3.01 -18.09 0.87
N TYR A 56 -1.68 -18.01 0.95
CA TYR A 56 -0.81 -19.02 1.56
C TYR A 56 -0.45 -18.66 2.99
N GLU A 57 -0.53 -19.67 3.85
CA GLU A 57 0.14 -19.73 5.15
C GLU A 57 1.25 -20.79 5.07
N ILE A 58 2.49 -20.37 5.31
CA ILE A 58 3.68 -21.17 5.02
C ILE A 58 4.52 -21.29 6.30
N HIS A 59 4.88 -22.51 6.67
CA HIS A 59 5.68 -22.79 7.85
C HIS A 59 7.01 -23.43 7.46
N LYS A 60 8.09 -22.92 8.06
CA LYS A 60 9.42 -23.50 7.90
C LYS A 60 9.51 -24.80 8.69
N THR A 61 9.87 -25.90 8.03
CA THR A 61 10.05 -27.21 8.68
C THR A 61 11.52 -27.60 8.81
N SER A 62 12.37 -27.12 7.91
CA SER A 62 13.83 -27.22 8.02
C SER A 62 14.49 -26.04 7.30
N GLU A 63 15.83 -26.01 7.22
CA GLU A 63 16.56 -24.95 6.52
C GLU A 63 16.07 -24.77 5.07
N ASN A 64 15.88 -25.88 4.35
CA ASN A 64 15.57 -25.90 2.91
C ASN A 64 14.19 -26.49 2.61
N ARG A 65 13.30 -26.58 3.61
CA ARG A 65 11.93 -27.09 3.40
C ARG A 65 10.91 -26.29 4.18
N PHE A 66 9.79 -26.03 3.51
CA PHE A 66 8.60 -25.42 4.06
C PHE A 66 7.38 -26.27 3.71
N THR A 67 6.37 -26.22 4.58
CA THR A 67 5.02 -26.74 4.30
C THR A 67 4.07 -25.57 4.19
N TYR A 68 3.03 -25.70 3.39
CA TYR A 68 2.03 -24.65 3.30
C TYR A 68 0.62 -25.21 3.18
N ARG A 69 -0.32 -24.34 3.57
CA ARG A 69 -1.73 -24.48 3.26
C ARG A 69 -2.19 -23.19 2.60
N SER A 70 -2.88 -23.28 1.49
CA SER A 70 -3.40 -22.12 0.79
C SER A 70 -4.88 -22.22 0.51
N LYS A 71 -5.57 -21.08 0.56
CA LYS A 71 -6.99 -20.97 0.24
C LYS A 71 -7.14 -20.37 -1.15
N ASN A 72 -7.62 -21.19 -2.09
CA ASN A 72 -8.00 -20.75 -3.42
C ASN A 72 -9.54 -20.83 -3.53
N PRO A 73 -10.26 -19.71 -3.72
CA PRO A 73 -11.72 -19.72 -3.80
C PRO A 73 -12.29 -20.58 -4.94
N ASP A 74 -11.54 -20.70 -6.04
CA ASP A 74 -12.00 -21.37 -7.26
C ASP A 74 -11.62 -22.86 -7.27
N LEU A 75 -10.40 -23.20 -6.82
CA LEU A 75 -9.88 -24.56 -6.80
C LEU A 75 -10.13 -25.30 -5.47
N GLY A 76 -10.30 -24.58 -4.37
CA GLY A 76 -10.37 -25.14 -3.03
C GLY A 76 -9.06 -24.98 -2.24
N VAL A 77 -8.94 -25.74 -1.16
CA VAL A 77 -7.76 -25.68 -0.29
C VAL A 77 -6.63 -26.48 -0.92
N GLN A 78 -5.46 -25.86 -1.05
CA GLN A 78 -4.24 -26.53 -1.49
C GLN A 78 -3.32 -26.77 -0.30
N THR A 79 -2.67 -27.92 -0.26
CA THR A 79 -1.60 -28.21 0.71
C THR A 79 -0.38 -28.73 -0.03
N GLY A 80 0.81 -28.39 0.45
CA GLY A 80 2.02 -28.70 -0.27
C GLY A 80 3.30 -28.40 0.48
N THR A 81 4.40 -28.57 -0.25
CA THR A 81 5.75 -28.31 0.24
C THR A 81 6.48 -27.38 -0.71
N PHE A 82 7.32 -26.52 -0.15
CA PHE A 82 8.37 -25.82 -0.88
C PHE A 82 9.73 -26.42 -0.49
N ASP A 83 10.39 -27.06 -1.43
CA ASP A 83 11.78 -27.51 -1.32
C ASP A 83 12.69 -26.43 -1.94
N ILE A 84 13.74 -26.01 -1.24
CA ILE A 84 14.60 -24.89 -1.66
C ILE A 84 15.99 -25.37 -2.07
N ASP A 85 16.45 -24.92 -3.23
CA ASP A 85 17.86 -24.96 -3.62
C ASP A 85 18.31 -23.56 -4.06
N ARG A 86 19.14 -22.91 -3.21
CA ARG A 86 19.72 -21.57 -3.43
C ARG A 86 18.70 -20.45 -3.73
N ASP A 87 18.39 -20.22 -4.99
CA ASP A 87 17.50 -19.20 -5.52
C ASP A 87 16.22 -19.79 -6.13
N THR A 88 16.10 -21.12 -6.10
CA THR A 88 15.04 -21.88 -6.73
C THR A 88 14.16 -22.54 -5.67
N ILE A 89 12.84 -22.44 -5.89
CA ILE A 89 11.81 -23.09 -5.10
C ILE A 89 11.17 -24.17 -5.96
N TYR A 90 11.10 -25.38 -5.43
CA TYR A 90 10.33 -26.49 -5.99
C TYR A 90 9.09 -26.70 -5.12
N SER A 91 7.94 -26.29 -5.65
CA SER A 91 6.64 -26.48 -5.05
C SER A 91 5.99 -27.75 -5.58
N ARG A 92 5.35 -28.50 -4.68
CA ARG A 92 4.41 -29.58 -5.04
C ARG A 92 3.19 -29.48 -4.15
N PHE A 93 2.02 -29.71 -4.72
CA PHE A 93 0.77 -29.57 -3.99
C PHE A 93 -0.31 -30.54 -4.45
N VAL A 94 -1.28 -30.72 -3.56
CA VAL A 94 -2.55 -31.37 -3.83
C VAL A 94 -3.67 -30.40 -3.47
N VAL A 95 -4.80 -30.52 -4.15
CA VAL A 95 -6.03 -29.80 -3.82
C VAL A 95 -6.91 -30.75 -3.01
N GLU A 96 -7.17 -30.39 -1.74
CA GLU A 96 -7.91 -31.22 -0.79
C GLU A 96 -9.26 -31.66 -1.37
N LYS A 97 -9.62 -32.94 -1.16
CA LYS A 97 -10.90 -33.55 -1.59
C LYS A 97 -11.11 -33.60 -3.11
N THR A 98 -10.05 -33.47 -3.90
CA THR A 98 -10.09 -33.65 -5.36
C THR A 98 -8.95 -34.57 -5.82
N LYS A 99 -8.91 -34.88 -7.11
CA LYS A 99 -7.78 -35.55 -7.77
C LYS A 99 -6.71 -34.58 -8.27
N LEU A 100 -6.93 -33.28 -8.07
CA LEU A 100 -6.07 -32.25 -8.59
C LEU A 100 -4.78 -32.16 -7.78
N HIS A 101 -3.67 -32.12 -8.50
CA HIS A 101 -2.35 -31.93 -7.93
C HIS A 101 -1.44 -31.26 -8.95
N GLY A 102 -0.33 -30.71 -8.48
CA GLY A 102 0.54 -29.98 -9.37
C GLY A 102 1.88 -29.65 -8.75
N PHE A 103 2.66 -28.93 -9.53
CA PHE A 103 3.94 -28.42 -9.11
C PHE A 103 4.15 -27.02 -9.66
N GLU A 104 5.05 -26.29 -9.03
CA GLU A 104 5.55 -25.02 -9.52
C GLU A 104 7.04 -24.91 -9.21
N ILE A 105 7.82 -24.40 -10.16
CA ILE A 105 9.22 -24.07 -9.96
C ILE A 105 9.34 -22.56 -10.06
N ILE A 106 9.91 -21.93 -9.03
CA ILE A 106 10.14 -20.48 -9.00
C ILE A 106 11.64 -20.23 -8.88
N VAL A 107 12.24 -19.59 -9.88
CA VAL A 107 13.65 -19.19 -9.87
C VAL A 107 13.75 -17.68 -9.67
N ARG A 108 14.53 -17.24 -8.66
CA ARG A 108 14.77 -15.81 -8.43
C ARG A 108 16.10 -15.34 -9.02
N LYS A 109 16.08 -14.25 -9.77
CA LYS A 109 17.27 -13.54 -10.27
C LYS A 109 17.17 -12.05 -9.91
N GLY A 110 17.85 -11.65 -8.84
CA GLY A 110 17.79 -10.27 -8.34
C GLY A 110 16.40 -9.89 -7.85
N ASP A 111 15.82 -8.87 -8.50
CA ASP A 111 14.48 -8.35 -8.24
C ASP A 111 13.41 -8.92 -9.18
N GLU A 112 13.73 -9.99 -9.91
CA GLU A 112 12.78 -10.75 -10.72
C GLU A 112 12.72 -12.21 -10.26
N CYS A 113 11.55 -12.83 -10.37
CA CYS A 113 11.37 -14.27 -10.27
C CYS A 113 10.64 -14.80 -11.51
N PHE A 114 10.96 -16.02 -11.89
CA PHE A 114 10.37 -16.72 -13.02
C PHE A 114 9.72 -17.99 -12.49
N ALA A 115 8.40 -18.08 -12.63
CA ALA A 115 7.63 -19.24 -12.20
C ALA A 115 7.15 -20.05 -13.40
N ARG A 116 7.14 -21.38 -13.27
CA ARG A 116 6.49 -22.30 -14.21
C ARG A 116 5.88 -23.45 -13.46
N GLY A 117 4.70 -23.87 -13.86
CA GLY A 117 4.04 -25.00 -13.21
C GLY A 117 3.00 -25.66 -14.07
N ALA A 118 2.43 -26.72 -13.52
CA ALA A 118 1.39 -27.51 -14.18
C ALA A 118 0.41 -28.08 -13.14
N LEU A 119 -0.85 -28.17 -13.55
CA LEU A 119 -1.93 -28.81 -12.81
C LEU A 119 -2.36 -30.06 -13.56
N TYR A 120 -2.52 -31.13 -12.80
CA TYR A 120 -2.97 -32.43 -13.27
C TYR A 120 -4.22 -32.84 -12.51
N SER A 121 -5.04 -33.69 -13.13
CA SER A 121 -6.08 -34.49 -12.49
C SER A 121 -5.77 -35.96 -12.76
N ASP A 122 -5.43 -36.72 -11.73
CA ASP A 122 -4.74 -38.01 -11.93
C ASP A 122 -3.56 -37.81 -12.91
N ASP A 123 -3.45 -38.62 -13.97
CA ASP A 123 -2.35 -38.50 -14.95
C ASP A 123 -2.65 -37.53 -16.11
N GLU A 124 -3.82 -36.87 -16.10
CA GLU A 124 -4.23 -35.95 -17.17
C GLU A 124 -3.78 -34.51 -16.90
N LEU A 125 -3.07 -33.92 -17.86
CA LEU A 125 -2.71 -32.50 -17.82
C LEU A 125 -3.97 -31.63 -17.95
N ILE A 126 -4.21 -30.74 -16.99
CA ILE A 126 -5.33 -29.80 -16.99
C ILE A 126 -4.89 -28.46 -17.58
N ASN A 127 -3.82 -27.87 -17.03
CA ASN A 127 -3.23 -26.65 -17.56
C ASN A 127 -1.76 -26.52 -17.14
N THR A 128 -1.06 -25.61 -17.80
CA THR A 128 0.26 -25.14 -17.40
C THR A 128 0.24 -23.63 -17.20
N TRP A 129 1.24 -23.10 -16.52
CA TRP A 129 1.43 -21.67 -16.42
C TRP A 129 2.90 -21.28 -16.46
N SER A 130 3.12 -20.04 -16.85
CA SER A 130 4.38 -19.34 -16.64
C SER A 130 4.11 -17.94 -16.09
N ALA A 131 5.01 -17.43 -15.25
CA ALA A 131 4.91 -16.08 -14.74
C ALA A 131 6.27 -15.40 -14.65
N THR A 132 6.27 -14.11 -14.96
CA THR A 132 7.34 -13.18 -14.57
C THR A 132 6.84 -12.38 -13.37
N ILE A 133 7.59 -12.43 -12.28
CA ILE A 133 7.22 -11.86 -11.00
C ILE A 133 8.28 -10.82 -10.65
N LYS A 134 7.96 -9.54 -10.84
CA LYS A 134 8.90 -8.45 -10.60
C LYS A 134 8.65 -7.84 -9.24
N LYS A 135 9.72 -7.58 -8.49
CA LYS A 135 9.61 -6.88 -7.22
C LYS A 135 9.01 -5.51 -7.52
N ARG A 136 7.95 -5.16 -6.82
CA ARG A 136 7.36 -3.83 -6.90
C ARG A 136 8.43 -2.86 -6.40
N GLU A 137 8.86 -1.95 -7.28
CA GLU A 137 9.80 -0.91 -6.89
C GLU A 137 9.22 -0.14 -5.72
N LYS A 138 10.00 -0.06 -4.63
CA LYS A 138 9.67 0.81 -3.51
C LYS A 138 9.90 2.22 -4.01
N ARG A 139 8.82 2.98 -4.23
CA ARG A 139 8.93 4.39 -4.60
C ARG A 139 9.76 5.11 -3.54
N GLU A 140 10.83 5.77 -3.97
CA GLU A 140 11.63 6.58 -3.09
C GLU A 140 10.91 7.92 -2.91
N ILE A 141 10.32 8.09 -1.74
CA ILE A 141 9.59 9.30 -1.38
C ILE A 141 10.52 10.20 -0.57
N LYS A 142 10.72 11.41 -1.05
CA LYS A 142 11.45 12.46 -0.34
C LYS A 142 10.49 13.54 0.10
N VAL A 143 10.46 13.85 1.39
CA VAL A 143 9.76 15.05 1.87
C VAL A 143 10.68 16.25 1.80
N ARG A 144 10.17 17.35 1.22
CA ARG A 144 10.86 18.64 1.15
C ARG A 144 9.86 19.77 1.29
N ARG A 145 10.34 20.98 1.57
CA ARG A 145 9.52 22.20 1.47
C ARG A 145 9.00 22.33 0.04
N ALA A 146 7.76 22.78 -0.07
CA ALA A 146 7.16 23.12 -1.34
C ALA A 146 7.84 24.35 -1.95
N LEU A 147 7.86 24.39 -3.27
CA LEU A 147 8.30 25.52 -4.08
C LEU A 147 7.12 26.04 -4.89
N LEU A 148 7.16 27.31 -5.32
CA LEU A 148 6.09 27.89 -6.14
C LEU A 148 5.92 27.16 -7.49
N GLU A 149 6.98 26.51 -7.98
CA GLU A 149 6.95 25.67 -9.19
C GLU A 149 6.15 24.36 -9.02
N ASP A 150 5.94 23.89 -7.78
CA ASP A 150 5.13 22.70 -7.50
C ASP A 150 3.62 22.95 -7.71
N LYS A 151 3.22 24.19 -8.03
CA LYS A 151 1.80 24.60 -8.17
C LYS A 151 1.01 23.67 -9.08
N ASN A 152 1.57 23.22 -10.21
CA ASN A 152 0.86 22.41 -11.18
C ASN A 152 0.53 21.00 -10.66
N ASP A 153 1.49 20.32 -10.03
CA ASP A 153 1.25 19.00 -9.43
C ASP A 153 0.30 19.08 -8.25
N TRP A 154 0.37 20.18 -7.51
CA TRP A 154 -0.50 20.40 -6.39
C TRP A 154 -1.96 20.70 -6.83
N LEU A 155 -2.18 21.40 -7.95
CA LEU A 155 -3.52 21.58 -8.54
C LEU A 155 -4.17 20.24 -8.92
N TYR A 156 -3.37 19.26 -9.37
CA TYR A 156 -3.86 17.91 -9.63
C TYR A 156 -4.37 17.25 -8.34
N LEU A 157 -3.58 17.33 -7.26
CA LEU A 157 -3.95 16.80 -5.95
C LEU A 157 -5.20 17.49 -5.36
N VAL A 158 -5.28 18.82 -5.48
CA VAL A 158 -6.43 19.61 -5.00
C VAL A 158 -7.70 19.14 -5.70
N LYS A 159 -7.67 18.93 -7.03
CA LYS A 159 -8.81 18.44 -7.80
C LYS A 159 -9.35 17.11 -7.28
N GLU A 160 -8.47 16.20 -6.88
CA GLU A 160 -8.86 14.88 -6.35
C GLU A 160 -9.62 14.98 -5.02
N VAL A 161 -9.36 16.02 -4.23
CA VAL A 161 -9.91 16.15 -2.87
C VAL A 161 -11.01 17.19 -2.72
N GLU A 162 -11.27 18.06 -3.71
CA GLU A 162 -12.38 19.03 -3.69
C GLU A 162 -13.72 18.44 -3.23
N PRO A 163 -14.14 17.21 -3.63
CA PRO A 163 -15.41 16.64 -3.17
C PRO A 163 -15.54 16.50 -1.64
N LEU A 164 -14.41 16.40 -0.93
CA LEU A 164 -14.37 16.21 0.52
C LEU A 164 -14.03 17.50 1.29
N PHE A 165 -13.38 18.46 0.63
CA PHE A 165 -12.83 19.66 1.28
C PHE A 165 -13.50 20.96 0.83
N GLY A 166 -14.23 20.93 -0.29
CA GLY A 166 -14.90 22.08 -0.89
C GLY A 166 -14.16 22.55 -2.13
N LYS A 167 -14.76 23.51 -2.84
CA LYS A 167 -14.13 24.11 -4.03
C LYS A 167 -12.89 24.89 -3.62
N MET A 168 -11.77 24.58 -4.27
CA MET A 168 -10.46 25.18 -4.02
C MET A 168 -9.82 25.69 -5.32
N ILE A 169 -10.06 25.02 -6.46
CA ILE A 169 -9.54 25.43 -7.76
C ILE A 169 -10.30 26.65 -8.27
N GLY A 170 -9.54 27.67 -8.69
CA GLY A 170 -10.10 28.93 -9.19
C GLY A 170 -10.75 29.76 -8.10
N VAL A 171 -10.41 29.54 -6.83
CA VAL A 171 -10.77 30.39 -5.69
C VAL A 171 -9.55 31.27 -5.39
N PRO A 172 -9.54 32.56 -5.77
CA PRO A 172 -8.38 33.43 -5.67
C PRO A 172 -7.81 33.54 -4.25
N GLU A 173 -8.67 33.55 -3.24
CA GLU A 173 -8.31 33.62 -1.84
C GLU A 173 -7.49 32.40 -1.40
N PHE A 174 -7.93 31.20 -1.79
CA PHE A 174 -7.23 29.95 -1.49
C PHE A 174 -5.87 29.88 -2.20
N GLU A 175 -5.80 30.31 -3.46
CA GLU A 175 -4.54 30.34 -4.20
C GLU A 175 -3.51 31.29 -3.58
N GLU A 176 -3.93 32.47 -3.10
CA GLU A 176 -3.03 33.43 -2.47
C GLU A 176 -2.62 32.99 -1.06
N GLU A 177 -3.53 32.43 -0.27
CA GLU A 177 -3.21 31.89 1.07
C GLU A 177 -2.12 30.83 1.00
N ILE A 178 -2.21 29.92 0.03
CA ILE A 178 -1.21 28.86 -0.04
C ILE A 178 0.09 29.37 -0.62
N LYS A 179 0.07 30.30 -1.57
CA LYS A 179 1.30 30.96 -2.03
C LYS A 179 2.04 31.62 -0.88
N ILE A 180 1.32 32.27 0.05
CA ILE A 180 1.90 32.83 1.29
C ILE A 180 2.45 31.70 2.18
N ALA A 181 1.71 30.61 2.37
CA ALA A 181 2.16 29.47 3.18
C ALA A 181 3.46 28.82 2.62
N VAL A 182 3.56 28.67 1.29
CA VAL A 182 4.74 28.18 0.59
C VAL A 182 5.93 29.12 0.83
N GLN A 183 5.74 30.43 0.68
CA GLN A 183 6.79 31.42 0.93
C GLN A 183 7.25 31.45 2.40
N LYS A 184 6.34 31.19 3.34
CA LYS A 184 6.67 31.03 4.77
C LYS A 184 7.34 29.68 5.10
N GLY A 185 7.43 28.76 4.14
CA GLY A 185 8.02 27.43 4.34
C GLY A 185 7.16 26.51 5.21
N LEU A 186 5.83 26.69 5.17
CA LEU A 186 4.84 25.96 5.97
C LEU A 186 4.16 24.82 5.20
N VAL A 187 4.53 24.63 3.94
CA VAL A 187 4.01 23.58 3.06
C VAL A 187 5.12 22.59 2.73
N PHE A 188 4.84 21.31 2.87
CA PHE A 188 5.79 20.24 2.56
C PHE A 188 5.17 19.26 1.56
N CYS A 189 5.97 18.90 0.56
CA CYS A 189 5.62 17.97 -0.49
C CYS A 189 6.34 16.64 -0.27
N ALA A 190 5.63 15.53 -0.43
CA ALA A 190 6.20 14.22 -0.64
C ALA A 190 6.42 14.04 -2.14
N GLU A 191 7.66 14.12 -2.59
CA GLU A 191 8.05 13.90 -3.98
C GLU A 191 8.39 12.43 -4.20
N ASP A 192 7.78 11.83 -5.22
CA ASP A 192 8.21 10.55 -5.75
C ASP A 192 9.38 10.75 -6.71
N LEU A 193 10.59 10.39 -6.27
CA LEU A 193 11.82 10.63 -7.04
C LEU A 193 11.87 9.84 -8.36
N SER A 194 11.12 8.74 -8.46
CA SER A 194 11.06 7.94 -9.70
C SER A 194 10.30 8.66 -10.81
N SER A 195 9.19 9.32 -10.46
CA SER A 195 8.31 10.02 -11.41
C SER A 195 8.52 11.53 -11.43
N LYS A 196 9.25 12.06 -10.44
CA LYS A 196 9.42 13.50 -10.13
C LYS A 196 8.10 14.23 -9.91
N ARG A 197 7.06 13.51 -9.48
CA ARG A 197 5.74 14.10 -9.19
C ARG A 197 5.53 14.26 -7.70
N ILE A 198 4.75 15.27 -7.32
CA ILE A 198 4.26 15.39 -5.94
C ILE A 198 3.19 14.33 -5.67
N ALA A 199 3.49 13.40 -4.78
CA ALA A 199 2.62 12.30 -4.39
C ALA A 199 1.69 12.65 -3.22
N GLY A 200 1.99 13.72 -2.48
CA GLY A 200 1.16 14.23 -1.40
C GLY A 200 1.73 15.52 -0.84
N VAL A 201 0.88 16.25 -0.10
CA VAL A 201 1.21 17.56 0.46
C VAL A 201 0.63 17.64 1.87
N ILE A 202 1.40 18.26 2.77
CA ILE A 202 0.96 18.61 4.11
C ILE A 202 1.24 20.09 4.38
N VAL A 203 0.29 20.77 5.00
CA VAL A 203 0.38 22.17 5.41
C VAL A 203 0.30 22.23 6.92
N ILE A 204 1.17 23.02 7.54
CA ILE A 204 1.18 23.24 8.99
C ILE A 204 1.00 24.72 9.32
N ASP A 205 0.58 24.99 10.55
CA ASP A 205 0.65 26.31 11.16
C ASP A 205 1.51 26.21 12.44
N LYS A 206 2.63 26.94 12.46
CA LYS A 206 3.56 26.95 13.60
C LYS A 206 3.05 27.84 14.75
N GLU A 207 2.25 28.85 14.46
CA GLU A 207 1.64 29.71 15.48
C GLU A 207 0.57 28.94 16.23
N GLU A 208 -0.33 28.23 15.53
CA GLU A 208 -1.38 27.41 16.13
C GLU A 208 -0.94 26.01 16.58
N ASN A 209 0.28 25.62 16.19
CA ASN A 209 0.87 24.31 16.41
C ASN A 209 0.02 23.17 15.82
N SER A 210 -0.37 23.31 14.55
CA SER A 210 -1.39 22.47 13.93
C SER A 210 -1.01 21.97 12.55
N ILE A 211 -1.62 20.84 12.17
CA ILE A 211 -1.69 20.38 10.79
C ILE A 211 -2.99 20.94 10.20
N GLU A 212 -2.87 21.79 9.19
CA GLU A 212 -4.01 22.49 8.59
C GLU A 212 -4.59 21.72 7.41
N TRP A 213 -3.75 21.00 6.67
CA TRP A 213 -4.19 20.27 5.49
C TRP A 213 -3.27 19.11 5.17
N LEU A 214 -3.86 17.99 4.72
CA LEU A 214 -3.13 16.81 4.26
C LEU A 214 -3.90 16.17 3.11
N ALA A 215 -3.21 15.96 2.00
CA ALA A 215 -3.71 15.18 0.88
C ALA A 215 -2.60 14.27 0.32
N VAL A 216 -3.00 13.09 -0.13
CA VAL A 216 -2.14 12.11 -0.82
C VAL A 216 -2.89 11.68 -2.08
N SER A 217 -2.19 11.64 -3.20
CA SER A 217 -2.82 11.32 -4.49
C SER A 217 -3.48 9.95 -4.46
N GLU A 218 -4.67 9.83 -5.05
CA GLU A 218 -5.52 8.64 -4.94
C GLU A 218 -4.81 7.36 -5.40
N ASP A 219 -4.06 7.42 -6.51
CA ASP A 219 -3.29 6.31 -7.06
C ASP A 219 -2.10 5.90 -6.18
N LEU A 220 -1.71 6.75 -5.23
CA LEU A 220 -0.57 6.56 -4.32
C LEU A 220 -0.96 6.38 -2.85
N LYS A 221 -2.26 6.33 -2.54
CA LYS A 221 -2.75 6.02 -1.20
C LYS A 221 -2.31 4.63 -0.74
N ARG A 222 -2.26 4.45 0.59
CA ARG A 222 -1.87 3.19 1.26
C ARG A 222 -0.43 2.72 0.98
N GLN A 223 0.43 3.58 0.45
CA GLN A 223 1.86 3.32 0.25
C GLN A 223 2.76 3.96 1.34
N GLY A 224 2.16 4.40 2.46
CA GLY A 224 2.89 4.99 3.59
C GLY A 224 3.18 6.50 3.47
N ILE A 225 2.82 7.14 2.35
CA ILE A 225 3.13 8.55 2.07
C ILE A 225 2.55 9.50 3.13
N GLY A 226 1.27 9.32 3.48
CA GLY A 226 0.64 10.13 4.54
C GLY A 226 1.33 9.98 5.90
N ARG A 227 1.86 8.79 6.21
CA ARG A 227 2.63 8.56 7.43
C ARG A 227 3.93 9.36 7.43
N ILE A 228 4.67 9.32 6.33
CA ILE A 228 5.93 10.08 6.19
C ILE A 228 5.65 11.58 6.30
N LEU A 229 4.58 12.08 5.69
CA LEU A 229 4.18 13.49 5.77
C LEU A 229 3.82 13.91 7.20
N VAL A 230 2.98 13.14 7.90
CA VAL A 230 2.59 13.45 9.29
C VAL A 230 3.78 13.38 10.25
N GLU A 231 4.66 12.39 10.09
CA GLU A 231 5.90 12.30 10.86
C GLU A 231 6.79 13.54 10.63
N TYR A 232 6.93 13.98 9.38
CA TYR A 232 7.66 15.19 9.06
C TYR A 232 7.04 16.43 9.70
N ALA A 233 5.72 16.59 9.60
CA ALA A 233 5.00 17.73 10.19
C ALA A 233 5.14 17.78 11.72
N ILE A 234 5.02 16.65 12.41
CA ILE A 234 5.21 16.57 13.88
C ILE A 234 6.62 17.05 14.27
N ASN A 235 7.64 16.73 13.48
CA ASN A 235 9.02 17.17 13.75
C ASN A 235 9.24 18.67 13.47
N GLU A 236 8.41 19.29 12.63
CA GLU A 236 8.45 20.74 12.34
C GLU A 236 7.64 21.58 13.33
N LEU A 237 6.70 20.96 14.03
CA LEU A 237 5.84 21.54 15.06
C LEU A 237 6.52 21.52 16.44
N ASP A 238 6.04 22.37 17.35
CA ASP A 238 6.59 22.47 18.70
C ASP A 238 6.09 21.34 19.60
N SER A 239 6.97 20.38 19.89
CA SER A 239 6.73 19.24 20.78
C SER A 239 6.38 19.61 22.24
N LYS A 240 6.63 20.86 22.67
CA LYS A 240 6.32 21.35 24.01
C LYS A 240 4.90 21.89 24.15
N ARG A 241 4.14 21.91 23.06
CA ARG A 241 2.76 22.39 23.00
C ARG A 241 1.88 21.27 22.45
N ASP A 242 0.61 21.28 22.85
CA ASP A 242 -0.39 20.41 22.23
C ASP A 242 -0.42 20.66 20.71
N MET A 243 -0.35 19.58 19.93
CA MET A 243 -0.49 19.64 18.47
C MET A 243 -1.93 19.39 18.08
N LYS A 244 -2.45 20.16 17.13
CA LYS A 244 -3.85 20.09 16.71
C LYS A 244 -3.99 19.63 15.28
N VAL A 245 -5.11 18.98 14.96
CA VAL A 245 -5.55 18.76 13.58
C VAL A 245 -7.07 18.76 13.55
N GLN A 246 -7.66 19.50 12.61
CA GLN A 246 -9.08 19.35 12.29
C GLN A 246 -9.19 18.29 11.20
N THR A 247 -9.96 17.24 11.45
CA THR A 247 -10.19 16.16 10.50
C THR A 247 -11.66 15.76 10.48
N PHE A 248 -12.05 14.83 9.62
CA PHE A 248 -13.43 14.38 9.53
C PHE A 248 -13.91 13.73 10.82
N SER A 249 -15.19 13.92 11.16
CA SER A 249 -15.82 13.25 12.31
C SER A 249 -15.89 11.74 12.08
N LYS A 250 -16.03 10.96 13.16
CA LYS A 250 -15.96 9.49 13.15
C LYS A 250 -16.96 8.80 12.22
N ASP A 251 -18.08 9.46 11.93
CA ASP A 251 -19.17 8.91 11.10
C ASP A 251 -18.95 9.15 9.59
N VAL A 252 -17.88 9.84 9.20
CA VAL A 252 -17.53 10.12 7.80
C VAL A 252 -16.63 9.00 7.26
N GLU A 253 -17.19 8.09 6.46
CA GLU A 253 -16.48 6.92 5.92
C GLU A 253 -15.22 7.30 5.13
N ALA A 254 -15.31 8.31 4.26
CA ALA A 254 -14.18 8.81 3.48
C ALA A 254 -13.02 9.35 4.35
N GLY A 255 -13.32 9.73 5.60
CA GLY A 255 -12.35 10.26 6.55
C GLY A 255 -11.64 9.22 7.40
N ILE A 256 -12.12 7.98 7.44
CA ILE A 256 -11.55 6.89 8.25
C ILE A 256 -10.04 6.73 8.04
N PRO A 257 -9.49 6.75 6.80
CA PRO A 257 -8.05 6.61 6.59
C PRO A 257 -7.22 7.72 7.26
N ALA A 258 -7.66 8.98 7.18
CA ALA A 258 -6.97 10.10 7.80
C ALA A 258 -7.04 10.03 9.33
N ARG A 259 -8.21 9.68 9.88
CA ARG A 259 -8.39 9.47 11.32
C ARG A 259 -7.46 8.39 11.87
N ASN A 260 -7.45 7.21 11.24
CA ASN A 260 -6.56 6.11 11.65
C ASN A 260 -5.09 6.52 11.60
N LEU A 261 -4.71 7.33 10.59
CA LEU A 261 -3.37 7.86 10.46
C LEU A 261 -3.01 8.77 11.64
N TYR A 262 -3.84 9.78 11.96
CA TYR A 262 -3.58 10.68 13.07
C TYR A 262 -3.59 9.95 14.42
N GLN A 263 -4.52 9.03 14.64
CA GLN A 263 -4.57 8.18 15.84
C GLN A 263 -3.29 7.35 16.02
N ALA A 264 -2.71 6.83 14.93
CA ALA A 264 -1.45 6.10 14.99
C ALA A 264 -0.25 6.96 15.44
N PHE A 265 -0.37 8.29 15.40
CA PHE A 265 0.59 9.24 15.96
C PHE A 265 0.18 9.79 17.34
N GLY A 266 -0.92 9.30 17.92
CA GLY A 266 -1.41 9.68 19.24
C GLY A 266 -2.25 10.95 19.27
N PHE A 267 -2.89 11.31 18.15
CA PHE A 267 -3.96 12.31 18.15
C PHE A 267 -5.27 11.65 18.59
N GLU A 268 -6.05 12.36 19.43
CA GLU A 268 -7.33 11.88 19.95
C GLU A 268 -8.41 12.94 19.75
N ASP A 269 -9.64 12.53 19.46
CA ASP A 269 -10.79 13.43 19.34
C ASP A 269 -10.99 14.26 20.62
N GLN A 270 -11.29 15.55 20.46
CA GLN A 270 -11.53 16.46 21.58
C GLN A 270 -12.87 17.19 21.46
N LYS A 271 -13.15 17.77 20.29
CA LYS A 271 -14.29 18.67 20.12
C LYS A 271 -14.80 18.64 18.69
N GLU A 272 -16.12 18.53 18.51
CA GLU A 272 -16.75 18.72 17.20
C GLU A 272 -16.53 20.17 16.71
N MET A 273 -16.12 20.30 15.46
CA MET A 273 -15.81 21.58 14.81
C MET A 273 -16.90 21.99 13.79
N GLY A 274 -17.94 21.16 13.65
CA GLY A 274 -19.01 21.37 12.68
C GLY A 274 -18.56 21.05 11.26
N LYS A 275 -19.25 21.64 10.28
CA LYS A 275 -19.04 21.33 8.86
C LYS A 275 -17.89 22.13 8.26
N ASN A 276 -17.08 21.45 7.45
CA ASN A 276 -16.10 22.08 6.57
C ASN A 276 -16.78 22.73 5.33
N PRO A 277 -16.03 23.37 4.41
CA PRO A 277 -16.62 24.01 3.22
C PRO A 277 -17.34 23.06 2.25
N ALA A 278 -17.08 21.75 2.28
CA ALA A 278 -17.86 20.74 1.55
C ALA A 278 -19.15 20.31 2.25
N GLY A 279 -19.44 20.85 3.44
CA GLY A 279 -20.58 20.44 4.25
C GLY A 279 -20.38 19.13 5.01
N VAL A 280 -19.14 18.67 5.15
CA VAL A 280 -18.77 17.42 5.84
C VAL A 280 -18.43 17.71 7.30
N GLU A 281 -18.98 16.93 8.23
CA GLU A 281 -18.72 17.08 9.67
C GLU A 281 -17.26 16.82 10.02
N THR A 282 -16.71 17.64 10.91
CA THR A 282 -15.31 17.60 11.34
C THR A 282 -15.17 17.68 12.85
N VAL A 283 -14.06 17.15 13.33
CA VAL A 283 -13.66 17.12 14.74
C VAL A 283 -12.23 17.62 14.87
N LEU A 284 -11.96 18.33 15.96
CA LEU A 284 -10.62 18.67 16.41
C LEU A 284 -10.03 17.45 17.12
N MET A 285 -8.90 16.97 16.64
CA MET A 285 -8.06 16.01 17.34
C MET A 285 -6.82 16.70 17.91
N ILE A 286 -6.40 16.27 19.09
CA ILE A 286 -5.20 16.80 19.76
C ILE A 286 -4.24 15.67 20.08
N LYS A 287 -2.97 15.88 19.74
CA LYS A 287 -1.85 15.12 20.29
C LYS A 287 -1.26 15.92 21.44
N LYS A 288 -1.35 15.38 22.66
CA LYS A 288 -0.83 16.03 23.85
C LYS A 288 0.69 16.16 23.79
N GLN A 289 1.20 17.28 24.32
CA GLN A 289 2.63 17.50 24.49
C GLN A 289 3.29 16.34 25.25
N ASN A 290 4.53 16.01 24.89
CA ASN A 290 5.28 14.98 25.63
C ASN A 290 5.74 15.56 26.97
N THR A 291 5.02 15.24 28.04
CA THR A 291 5.41 15.56 29.42
C THR A 291 6.50 14.59 29.89
N SER A 292 7.67 14.60 29.25
CA SER A 292 8.85 14.01 29.86
C SER A 292 9.31 14.96 30.97
N LEU A 293 8.91 14.65 32.21
CA LEU A 293 9.54 15.21 33.40
C LEU A 293 11.04 14.87 33.30
N ILE A 294 11.86 15.91 33.13
CA ILE A 294 13.33 15.83 33.24
C ILE A 294 13.69 15.46 34.68
#